data_AF-A0A8T5MQC5-F1
#
_entry.id   AF-A0A8T5MQC5-F1
#
_cell.length_a   1.000
_cell.length_b   1.000
_cell.length_c   1.000
_cell.angle_alpha   90.00
_cell.angle_beta   90.00
_cell.angle_gamma   90.00
#
_symmetry.space_group_name_H-M   'P 1'
#
loop_
_entity.id
_entity.type
_entity.pdbx_description
1 polymer ?
#
loop_
_entity_poly.entity_id
_entity_poly.type
_entity_poly.pdbx_seq_one_letter_code
_entity_poly.pdbx_strand_id
1 'polypeptide(L)'
;MAQKVAKVGVKKQAGYLYFVDRQGDVSCAKMARGKGKKAGAVKKVAKVGVKKKGGFLYFIDKQGDISCAKMVRGGAKRKKKAKKAKKKAVKKKAKKKVAKKAKKAKKKAKKK
;
A
#
# COMPACT_ATOMS: atom_id res chain seq x y z
N MET A 1 18.92 -6.20 5.72
CA MET A 1 17.75 -6.75 6.44
C MET A 1 17.21 -5.68 7.37
N ALA A 2 15.94 -5.76 7.76
CA ALA A 2 15.40 -4.87 8.80
C ALA A 2 15.54 -5.57 10.16
N GLN A 3 15.92 -4.82 11.20
CA GLN A 3 16.02 -5.32 12.57
C GLN A 3 14.83 -4.79 13.37
N LYS A 4 14.24 -5.63 14.22
CA LYS A 4 13.16 -5.22 15.13
C LYS A 4 13.78 -4.47 16.31
N VAL A 5 13.26 -3.27 16.60
CA VAL A 5 13.79 -2.39 17.66
C VAL A 5 12.87 -2.38 18.87
N ALA A 6 11.55 -2.39 18.66
CA ALA A 6 10.57 -2.41 19.74
C ALA A 6 9.32 -3.18 19.34
N LYS A 7 8.78 -3.97 20.27
CA LYS A 7 7.48 -4.62 20.14
C LYS A 7 6.40 -3.64 20.59
N VAL A 8 5.42 -3.39 19.74
CA VAL A 8 4.33 -2.42 20.02
C VAL A 8 2.96 -3.03 19.69
N GLY A 9 2.87 -3.93 18.71
CA GLY A 9 1.61 -4.61 18.38
C GLY A 9 0.52 -3.70 17.80
N VAL A 10 0.90 -2.67 17.04
CA VAL A 10 -0.05 -1.68 16.50
C VAL A 10 -0.92 -2.28 15.39
N LYS A 11 -2.24 -2.29 15.61
CA LYS A 11 -3.23 -2.71 14.61
C LYS A 11 -3.43 -1.61 13.56
N LYS A 12 -3.06 -1.90 12.32
CA LYS A 12 -3.21 -0.95 11.20
C LYS A 12 -4.65 -0.95 10.68
N GLN A 13 -5.31 0.20 10.76
CA GLN A 13 -6.62 0.41 10.18
C GLN A 13 -6.53 0.91 8.74
N ALA A 14 -7.43 0.41 7.88
CA ALA A 14 -7.55 0.91 6.52
C ALA A 14 -7.91 2.40 6.54
N GLY A 15 -7.27 3.19 5.69
CA GLY A 15 -7.49 4.64 5.65
C GLY A 15 -6.52 5.47 6.49
N TYR A 16 -5.75 4.85 7.39
CA TYR A 16 -4.77 5.53 8.24
C TYR A 16 -3.32 5.19 7.90
N LEU A 17 -2.45 6.19 7.97
CA LEU A 17 -1.00 6.04 7.90
C LEU A 17 -0.46 5.95 9.33
N TYR A 18 0.32 4.91 9.60
CA TYR A 18 1.02 4.75 10.86
C TYR A 18 2.51 4.97 10.63
N PHE A 19 3.13 5.79 11.47
CA PHE A 19 4.53 6.18 11.34
C PHE A 19 5.17 6.43 12.70
N VAL A 20 6.50 6.51 12.71
CA VAL A 20 7.28 6.82 13.90
C VAL A 20 7.59 8.32 13.91
N ASP A 21 7.18 9.02 14.96
CA ASP A 21 7.36 10.47 15.13
C ASP A 21 8.81 10.87 15.41
N ARG A 22 9.10 12.17 15.41
CA ARG A 22 10.43 12.69 15.76
C ARG A 22 10.86 12.29 17.18
N GLN A 23 9.91 12.14 18.10
CA GLN A 23 10.13 11.67 19.48
C GLN A 23 10.38 10.14 19.57
N GLY A 24 10.22 9.39 18.47
CA GLY A 24 10.37 7.93 18.50
C GLY A 24 9.10 7.17 18.90
N ASP A 25 7.96 7.85 18.97
CA ASP A 25 6.65 7.28 19.29
C ASP A 25 5.89 6.85 18.04
N VAL A 26 4.87 6.00 18.20
CA VAL A 26 3.98 5.63 17.09
C VAL A 26 2.78 6.55 17.05
N SER A 27 2.57 7.16 15.88
CA SER A 27 1.41 7.99 15.59
C SER A 27 0.66 7.53 14.35
N CYS A 28 -0.63 7.87 14.30
CA CYS A 28 -1.50 7.62 13.17
C CYS A 28 -2.09 8.92 12.62
N ALA A 29 -2.27 8.99 11.31
CA ALA A 29 -2.93 10.11 10.64
C ALA A 29 -3.86 9.59 9.55
N LYS A 30 -5.01 10.26 9.36
CA LYS A 30 -5.93 9.91 8.27
C LYS A 30 -5.25 10.25 6.93
N MET A 31 -5.13 9.28 6.04
CA MET A 31 -4.52 9.50 4.72
C MET A 31 -5.37 10.44 3.88
N ALA A 32 -4.75 11.49 3.33
CA ALA A 32 -5.32 12.26 2.24
C ALA A 32 -5.30 11.42 0.95
N ARG A 33 -6.47 10.87 0.57
CA ARG A 33 -6.65 10.21 -0.73
C ARG A 33 -7.28 11.20 -1.71
N GLY A 34 -6.52 11.62 -2.73
CA GLY A 34 -6.98 12.52 -3.78
C GLY A 34 -6.22 13.85 -3.80
N LYS A 35 -6.17 14.48 -4.97
CA LYS A 35 -5.50 15.76 -5.19
C LYS A 35 -6.27 16.85 -4.43
N GLY A 36 -5.57 17.64 -3.60
CA GLY A 36 -6.15 18.74 -2.83
C GLY A 36 -6.71 18.41 -1.44
N LYS A 37 -6.62 17.17 -0.96
CA LYS A 37 -7.06 16.82 0.41
C LYS A 37 -5.93 16.99 1.43
N LYS A 38 -6.22 17.62 2.57
CA LYS A 38 -5.29 17.71 3.71
C LYS A 38 -5.24 16.37 4.43
N ALA A 39 -4.05 15.96 4.87
CA ALA A 39 -3.92 14.82 5.77
C ALA A 39 -4.68 15.10 7.07
N GLY A 40 -5.27 14.08 7.69
CA GLY A 40 -5.97 14.28 8.97
C GLY A 40 -5.01 14.59 10.11
N ALA A 41 -5.58 15.07 11.22
CA ALA A 41 -4.82 15.29 12.44
C ALA A 41 -4.04 14.04 12.87
N VAL A 42 -2.82 14.26 13.32
CA VAL A 42 -1.94 13.22 13.85
C VAL A 42 -2.39 12.88 15.27
N LYS A 43 -2.56 11.59 15.57
CA LYS A 43 -2.88 11.09 16.91
C LYS A 43 -1.80 10.12 17.36
N LYS A 44 -1.30 10.30 18.57
CA LYS A 44 -0.33 9.38 19.17
C LYS A 44 -1.04 8.11 19.63
N VAL A 45 -0.53 6.96 19.19
CA VAL A 45 -1.12 5.63 19.46
C VAL A 45 -0.34 4.91 20.55
N ALA A 46 0.98 5.02 20.52
CA ALA A 46 1.84 4.37 21.53
C ALA A 46 3.07 5.23 21.81
N LYS A 47 3.38 5.38 23.10
CA LYS A 47 4.63 5.98 23.59
C LYS A 47 5.67 4.87 23.69
N VAL A 48 6.76 4.98 22.94
CA VAL A 48 7.82 3.96 22.87
C VAL A 48 9.20 4.58 23.07
N GLY A 49 9.40 5.84 22.64
CA GLY A 49 10.68 6.54 22.85
C GLY A 49 11.86 5.96 22.06
N VAL A 50 11.64 5.49 20.82
CA VAL A 50 12.73 4.91 20.01
C VAL A 50 13.76 5.96 19.59
N LYS A 51 15.02 5.79 20.00
CA LYS A 51 16.15 6.62 19.56
C LYS A 51 16.46 6.38 18.08
N LYS A 52 16.20 7.39 17.24
CA LYS A 52 16.50 7.33 15.81
C LYS A 52 17.97 7.62 15.54
N LYS A 53 18.65 6.69 14.87
CA LYS A 53 20.03 6.86 14.39
C LYS A 53 20.03 7.40 12.97
N GLY A 54 20.93 8.35 12.69
CA GLY A 54 21.15 8.87 11.35
C GLY A 54 21.55 7.75 10.37
N GLY A 55 21.01 7.79 9.15
CA GLY A 55 21.27 6.76 8.14
C GLY A 55 20.40 5.50 8.23
N PHE A 56 19.44 5.46 9.16
CA PHE A 56 18.46 4.38 9.27
C PHE A 56 17.03 4.91 9.07
N LEU A 57 16.18 4.09 8.43
CA LEU A 57 14.76 4.30 8.31
C LEU A 57 14.04 3.47 9.38
N TYR A 58 13.20 4.14 10.17
CA TYR A 58 12.35 3.52 11.19
C TYR A 58 10.93 3.46 10.67
N PHE A 59 10.32 2.29 10.73
CA PHE A 59 8.98 2.06 10.21
C PHE A 59 8.26 0.98 11.01
N ILE A 60 6.94 0.90 10.83
CA ILE A 60 6.10 -0.11 11.46
C ILE A 60 5.95 -1.28 10.51
N ASP A 61 6.34 -2.48 10.94
CA ASP A 61 6.29 -3.69 10.13
C ASP A 61 4.87 -4.23 9.94
N LYS A 62 4.73 -5.45 9.39
CA LYS A 62 3.41 -6.08 9.20
C LYS A 62 2.78 -6.58 10.50
N GLN A 63 3.59 -6.88 11.51
CA GLN A 63 3.15 -7.35 12.82
C GLN A 63 2.72 -6.17 13.72
N GLY A 64 3.05 -4.94 13.33
CA GLY A 64 2.71 -3.74 14.09
C GLY A 64 3.85 -3.28 15.00
N ASP A 65 5.07 -3.78 14.78
CA ASP A 65 6.24 -3.47 15.58
C ASP A 65 7.16 -2.47 14.89
N ILE A 66 8.00 -1.77 15.66
CA ILE A 66 8.96 -0.81 15.11
C ILE A 66 10.21 -1.58 14.67
N SER A 67 10.53 -1.44 13.39
CA SER A 67 11.73 -1.99 12.78
C SER A 67 12.60 -0.88 12.18
N CYS A 68 13.92 -1.09 12.16
CA CYS A 68 14.89 -0.21 11.53
C CYS A 68 15.56 -0.91 10.33
N ALA A 69 15.89 -0.14 9.30
CA ALA A 69 16.67 -0.62 8.16
C ALA A 69 17.65 0.47 7.70
N LYS A 70 18.85 0.08 7.26
CA LYS A 70 19.83 1.02 6.72
C LYS A 70 19.25 1.69 5.47
N MET A 71 19.25 3.03 5.46
CA MET A 71 18.68 3.83 4.39
C MET A 71 19.61 3.80 3.18
N VAL A 72 19.08 3.40 2.02
CA VAL A 72 19.83 3.44 0.76
C VAL A 72 19.52 4.76 0.07
N ARG A 73 20.38 5.76 0.29
CA ARG A 73 20.34 7.05 -0.43
C ARG A 73 20.82 6.80 -1.87
N GLY A 74 20.13 7.34 -2.88
CA GLY A 74 20.62 7.31 -4.26
C GLY A 74 20.31 6.04 -5.08
N GLY A 75 19.23 5.32 -4.76
CA GLY A 75 18.52 4.43 -5.68
C GLY A 75 19.38 3.64 -6.68
N ALA A 76 20.27 2.75 -6.21
CA ALA A 76 20.81 1.72 -7.09
C ALA A 76 19.62 0.98 -7.71
N LYS A 77 19.45 1.10 -9.04
CA LYS A 77 18.37 0.46 -9.81
C LYS A 77 18.40 -1.04 -9.52
N ARG A 78 17.60 -1.49 -8.56
CA ARG A 78 17.45 -2.93 -8.31
C ARG A 78 16.79 -3.51 -9.55
N LYS A 79 17.55 -4.28 -10.35
CA LYS A 79 17.00 -5.12 -11.42
C LYS A 79 15.81 -5.87 -10.82
N LYS A 80 14.60 -5.59 -11.30
CA LYS A 80 13.38 -6.30 -10.87
C LYS A 80 13.65 -7.80 -11.06
N LYS A 81 13.79 -8.57 -9.98
CA LYS A 81 13.53 -10.01 -10.07
C LYS A 81 12.06 -10.12 -10.47
N ALA A 82 11.81 -10.50 -11.72
CA ALA A 82 10.49 -10.71 -12.26
C ALA A 82 9.75 -11.65 -11.31
N LYS A 83 8.73 -11.14 -10.61
CA LYS A 83 7.77 -12.02 -9.95
C LYS A 83 7.12 -12.82 -11.07
N LYS A 84 7.39 -14.13 -11.13
CA LYS A 84 6.67 -15.10 -11.99
C LYS A 84 5.19 -14.75 -11.91
N ALA A 85 4.64 -14.18 -12.98
CA ALA A 85 3.23 -13.87 -13.07
C ALA A 85 2.49 -15.20 -12.95
N LYS A 86 1.73 -15.40 -11.87
CA LYS A 86 0.70 -16.44 -11.83
C LYS A 86 -0.32 -16.09 -12.92
N LYS A 87 -0.15 -16.67 -14.11
CA LYS A 87 -1.18 -16.76 -15.16
C LYS A 87 -2.41 -17.41 -14.53
N LYS A 88 -3.49 -16.66 -14.32
CA LYS A 88 -4.89 -17.13 -14.37
C LYS A 88 -5.85 -15.96 -14.13
N ALA A 89 -6.33 -15.33 -15.21
CA ALA A 89 -7.68 -14.75 -15.33
C ALA A 89 -7.91 -14.05 -16.71
N VAL A 90 -7.33 -14.55 -17.81
CA VAL A 90 -7.55 -13.97 -19.16
C VAL A 90 -8.89 -14.38 -19.81
N LYS A 91 -9.68 -15.30 -19.24
CA LYS A 91 -10.81 -15.87 -20.00
C LYS A 91 -12.22 -15.28 -19.77
N LYS A 92 -12.48 -14.37 -18.82
CA LYS A 92 -13.90 -13.99 -18.51
C LYS A 92 -14.41 -12.66 -19.09
N LYS A 93 -13.58 -11.73 -19.57
CA LYS A 93 -14.07 -10.43 -20.09
C LYS A 93 -14.29 -10.35 -21.61
N ALA A 94 -13.71 -11.24 -22.41
CA ALA A 94 -13.83 -11.19 -23.87
C ALA A 94 -15.15 -11.79 -24.42
N LYS A 95 -15.70 -12.84 -23.82
CA LYS A 95 -16.95 -13.47 -24.32
C LYS A 95 -18.22 -12.61 -24.14
N LYS A 96 -18.26 -11.69 -23.16
CA LYS A 96 -19.49 -10.91 -22.87
C LYS A 96 -19.71 -9.73 -23.81
N LYS A 97 -18.65 -9.18 -24.43
CA LYS A 97 -18.80 -8.06 -25.40
C LYS A 97 -19.20 -8.52 -26.81
N VAL A 98 -18.77 -9.70 -27.25
CA VAL A 98 -19.10 -10.22 -28.59
C VAL A 98 -20.56 -10.70 -28.66
N ALA A 99 -21.07 -11.37 -27.62
CA ALA A 99 -22.46 -11.85 -27.58
C ALA A 99 -23.51 -10.71 -27.58
N LYS A 100 -23.20 -9.55 -27.00
CA LYS A 100 -24.12 -8.39 -26.98
C LYS A 100 -24.19 -7.68 -28.34
N LYS A 101 -23.12 -7.67 -29.13
CA LYS A 101 -23.09 -7.02 -30.45
C LYS A 101 -23.82 -7.87 -31.51
N ALA A 102 -23.70 -9.19 -31.45
CA ALA A 102 -24.40 -10.11 -32.35
C ALA A 102 -25.93 -10.11 -32.16
N LYS A 103 -26.43 -10.04 -30.90
CA LYS A 103 -27.88 -9.95 -30.65
C LYS A 103 -28.50 -8.63 -31.14
N LYS A 104 -27.75 -7.52 -31.13
CA LYS A 104 -28.27 -6.21 -31.58
C LYS A 104 -28.35 -6.11 -33.11
N ALA A 105 -27.46 -6.81 -33.84
CA ALA A 105 -27.51 -6.88 -35.30
C ALA A 105 -28.68 -7.73 -35.82
N LYS A 106 -28.93 -8.91 -35.22
CA LYS A 106 -30.07 -9.76 -35.62
C LYS A 106 -31.45 -9.14 -35.38
N LYS A 107 -31.60 -8.28 -34.36
CA LYS A 107 -32.89 -7.61 -34.08
C LYS A 107 -33.21 -6.45 -35.06
N LYS A 108 -32.19 -5.87 -35.71
CA LYS A 108 -32.38 -4.82 -36.73
C LYS A 108 -32.69 -5.39 -38.13
N ALA A 109 -32.26 -6.62 -38.42
CA ALA A 109 -32.51 -7.27 -39.72
C ALA A 109 -33.88 -7.97 -39.82
N LYS A 110 -34.65 -8.08 -38.73
CA LYS A 110 -35.99 -8.70 -38.71
C LYS A 110 -37.13 -7.67 -38.58
N LYS A 111 -36.85 -6.38 -38.83
CA LYS A 111 -37.84 -5.29 -38.72
C LYS A 111 -37.85 -4.38 -39.96
N LYS A 112 -37.34 -4.88 -41.08
CA LYS A 112 -37.62 -4.41 -42.43
C LYS A 112 -38.24 -5.58 -43.19
#